data_AF-A0A4S2MH18-F1
#
_entry.id   AF-A0A4S2MH18-F1
#
_cell.length_a   1.000
_cell.length_b   1.000
_cell.length_c   1.000
_cell.angle_alpha   90.00
_cell.angle_beta   90.00
_cell.angle_gamma   90.00
#
_symmetry.space_group_name_H-M   'P 1'
#
loop_
_entity.id
_entity.type
_entity.pdbx_description
1 polymer ?
#
loop_
_entity_poly.entity_id
_entity_poly.type
_entity_poly.pdbx_seq_one_letter_code
_entity_poly.pdbx_strand_id
1 'polypeptide(L)'
;MLVIENEKKSLLECRRWLNFFDPKPEYERHHKAQYKGTGQWIFEDSEFQKWRQLLEGVLWIQGKAGAGKSVLTSFIIDKLQKQDSNNKVCCVHVYFFFRNGDDRTAGPATMLASLVEQL
;
A
#
# COMPACT_ATOMS: atom_id res chain seq x y z
N MET A 1 17.76 -0.31 -29.03
CA MET A 1 18.24 0.87 -28.27
C MET A 1 17.22 2.01 -28.36
N LEU A 2 16.83 2.46 -29.56
CA LEU A 2 15.85 3.56 -29.76
C LEU A 2 14.43 3.29 -29.22
N VAL A 3 13.94 2.05 -29.27
CA VAL A 3 12.58 1.69 -28.77
C VAL A 3 12.46 1.85 -27.25
N ILE A 4 13.47 1.38 -26.50
CA ILE A 4 13.53 1.49 -25.03
C ILE A 4 13.60 2.95 -24.58
N GLU A 5 14.26 3.80 -25.37
CA GLU A 5 14.42 5.22 -25.07
C GLU A 5 13.11 6.00 -25.28
N ASN A 6 12.32 5.61 -26.28
CA ASN A 6 10.99 6.18 -26.54
C ASN A 6 9.97 5.76 -25.46
N GLU A 7 9.98 4.50 -25.03
CA GLU A 7 9.12 4.00 -23.93
C GLU A 7 9.37 4.74 -22.62
N LYS A 8 10.65 4.99 -22.27
CA LYS A 8 11.01 5.76 -21.07
C LYS A 8 10.49 7.19 -21.11
N LYS A 9 10.50 7.82 -22.29
CA LYS A 9 9.99 9.19 -22.47
C LYS A 9 8.47 9.24 -22.31
N SER A 10 7.74 8.31 -22.91
CA SER A 10 6.28 8.22 -22.75
C SER A 10 5.87 7.93 -21.31
N LEU A 11 6.59 7.04 -20.61
CA LEU A 11 6.35 6.78 -19.19
C LEU A 11 6.54 8.05 -18.34
N LEU A 12 7.59 8.83 -18.62
CA LEU A 12 7.85 10.08 -17.91
C LEU A 12 6.75 11.12 -18.14
N GLU A 13 6.22 11.20 -19.36
CA GLU A 13 5.09 12.08 -19.70
C GLU A 13 3.81 11.66 -18.96
N CYS A 14 3.50 10.35 -18.93
CA CYS A 14 2.39 9.81 -18.12
C CYS A 14 2.57 10.14 -16.64
N ARG A 15 3.79 9.98 -16.10
CA ARG A 15 4.12 10.30 -14.70
C ARG A 15 3.87 11.75 -14.34
N ARG A 16 4.28 12.65 -15.25
CA ARG A 16 4.07 14.08 -15.09
C ARG A 16 2.59 14.45 -15.19
N TRP A 17 1.85 13.83 -16.11
CA TRP A 17 0.42 14.09 -16.29
C TRP A 17 -0.43 13.60 -15.10
N LEU A 18 -0.15 12.39 -14.61
CA LEU A 18 -0.87 11.81 -13.45
C LEU A 18 -0.51 12.47 -12.12
N ASN A 19 0.56 13.27 -12.08
CA ASN A 19 1.04 13.94 -10.87
C ASN A 19 1.17 12.96 -9.69
N PHE A 20 1.91 11.87 -9.93
CA PHE A 20 1.95 10.74 -9.01
C PHE A 20 2.35 11.13 -7.60
N PHE A 21 1.65 10.53 -6.64
CA PHE A 21 1.95 10.65 -5.23
C PHE A 21 2.64 9.38 -4.75
N ASP A 22 3.85 9.52 -4.20
CA ASP A 22 4.59 8.42 -3.59
C ASP A 22 4.01 8.14 -2.18
N PRO A 23 3.42 6.95 -1.92
CA PRO A 23 2.88 6.60 -0.62
C PRO A 23 3.98 6.13 0.37
N LYS A 24 5.21 5.91 -0.10
CA LYS A 24 6.31 5.37 0.71
C LYS A 24 6.65 6.23 1.93
N PRO A 25 6.67 7.58 1.90
CA PRO A 25 6.94 8.38 3.09
C PRO A 25 5.92 8.16 4.21
N GLU A 26 4.63 8.03 3.89
CA GLU A 26 3.59 7.73 4.89
C GLU A 26 3.65 6.28 5.36
N TYR A 27 3.94 5.33 4.46
CA TYR A 27 4.24 3.95 4.85
C TYR A 27 5.37 3.89 5.88
N GLU A 28 6.52 4.52 5.58
CA GLU A 28 7.68 4.52 6.48
C GLU A 28 7.36 5.18 7.83
N ARG A 29 6.58 6.26 7.81
CA ARG A 29 6.13 6.93 9.03
C ARG A 29 5.30 6.01 9.92
N HIS A 30 4.34 5.29 9.32
CA HIS A 30 3.50 4.33 10.05
C HIS A 30 4.29 3.11 10.53
N HIS A 31 5.17 2.59 9.69
CA HIS A 31 6.02 1.45 10.01
C HIS A 31 6.99 1.77 11.16
N LYS A 32 7.61 2.97 11.16
CA LYS A 32 8.47 3.44 12.26
C LYS A 32 7.71 3.66 13.58
N ALA A 33 6.42 3.96 13.52
CA ALA A 33 5.57 4.12 14.69
C ALA A 33 5.10 2.78 15.30
N GLN A 34 5.43 1.64 14.68
CA GLN A 34 5.05 0.34 15.20
C GLN A 34 5.81 0.01 16.49
N TYR A 35 5.06 -0.39 17.52
CA TYR A 35 5.64 -0.95 18.73
C TYR A 35 5.92 -2.45 18.55
N LYS A 36 7.14 -2.87 18.89
CA LYS A 36 7.59 -4.26 18.69
C LYS A 36 6.65 -5.25 19.40
N GLY A 37 6.24 -6.30 18.68
CA GLY A 37 5.33 -7.33 19.19
C GLY A 37 3.84 -7.00 19.06
N THR A 38 3.47 -5.79 18.63
CA THR A 38 2.06 -5.44 18.40
C THR A 38 1.61 -5.78 16.98
N GLY A 39 0.29 -5.93 16.81
CA GLY A 39 -0.36 -6.18 15.51
C GLY A 39 -0.32 -7.62 15.03
N GLN A 40 0.41 -8.53 15.70
CA GLN A 40 0.51 -9.94 15.30
C GLN A 40 -0.83 -10.67 15.30
N TRP A 41 -1.72 -10.30 16.23
CA TRP A 41 -3.05 -10.86 16.38
C TRP A 41 -3.86 -10.87 15.08
N ILE A 42 -3.63 -9.92 14.16
CA ILE A 42 -4.40 -9.86 12.89
C ILE A 42 -4.20 -11.10 12.02
N PHE A 43 -3.03 -11.75 12.12
CA PHE A 43 -2.74 -12.96 11.35
C PHE A 43 -3.36 -14.23 11.97
N GLU A 44 -3.79 -14.14 13.22
CA GLU A 44 -4.54 -15.18 13.94
C GLU A 44 -6.06 -14.95 13.84
N ASP A 45 -6.47 -13.76 13.41
CA ASP A 45 -7.87 -13.39 13.26
C ASP A 45 -8.54 -14.17 12.10
N SER A 46 -9.68 -14.78 12.41
CA SER A 46 -10.37 -15.66 11.46
C SER A 46 -10.96 -14.91 10.25
N GLU A 47 -11.33 -13.64 10.40
CA GLU A 47 -11.87 -12.82 9.32
C GLU A 47 -10.75 -12.42 8.36
N PHE A 48 -9.59 -12.02 8.89
CA PHE A 48 -8.39 -11.75 8.10
C PHE A 48 -7.94 -12.99 7.31
N GLN A 49 -7.88 -14.16 7.96
CA GLN A 49 -7.47 -15.41 7.31
C GLN A 49 -8.42 -15.81 6.18
N LYS A 50 -9.73 -15.68 6.39
CA LYS A 50 -10.74 -15.92 5.35
C LYS A 50 -10.57 -14.96 4.18
N TRP A 51 -10.45 -13.66 4.46
CA TRP A 51 -10.25 -12.64 3.44
C TRP A 51 -9.01 -12.93 2.58
N ARG A 52 -7.89 -13.34 3.20
CA ARG A 52 -6.65 -13.66 2.49
C ARG A 52 -6.76 -14.83 1.51
N GLN A 53 -7.73 -15.74 1.70
CA GLN A 53 -7.95 -16.89 0.83
C GLN A 53 -8.87 -16.59 -0.36
N LEU A 54 -9.53 -15.44 -0.38
CA LEU A 54 -10.41 -15.02 -1.47
C LEU A 54 -9.59 -14.48 -2.65
N LEU A 55 -10.04 -14.79 -3.87
CA LEU A 55 -9.51 -14.15 -5.08
C LEU A 55 -9.92 -12.67 -5.15
N GLU A 56 -11.13 -12.38 -4.70
CA GLU A 56 -11.72 -11.04 -4.67
C GLU A 56 -12.40 -10.83 -3.31
N GLY A 57 -12.00 -9.80 -2.57
CA GLY A 57 -12.56 -9.54 -1.25
C GLY A 57 -12.07 -8.23 -0.64
N VAL A 58 -12.91 -7.63 0.20
CA VAL A 58 -12.61 -6.40 0.95
C VAL A 58 -12.65 -6.71 2.44
N LEU A 59 -11.58 -6.40 3.16
CA LEU A 59 -11.53 -6.46 4.61
C LEU A 59 -11.68 -5.05 5.19
N TRP A 60 -12.65 -4.87 6.09
CA TRP A 60 -12.93 -3.57 6.70
C TRP A 60 -12.52 -3.53 8.18
N ILE A 61 -11.38 -2.93 8.49
CA ILE A 61 -10.87 -2.81 9.86
C ILE A 61 -11.36 -1.50 10.51
N GLN A 62 -12.23 -1.63 11.51
CA GLN A 62 -12.76 -0.49 12.28
C GLN A 62 -12.00 -0.27 13.59
N GLY A 63 -11.96 0.98 14.03
CA GLY A 63 -11.36 1.34 15.31
C GLY A 63 -11.39 2.84 15.55
N LYS A 64 -11.27 3.25 16.81
CA LYS A 64 -11.28 4.66 17.23
C LYS A 64 -10.13 5.45 16.59
N ALA A 65 -10.24 6.78 16.56
CA ALA A 65 -9.11 7.64 16.21
C ALA A 65 -7.91 7.33 17.13
N GLY A 66 -6.71 7.28 16.56
CA GLY A 66 -5.51 6.92 17.32
C GLY A 66 -5.34 5.43 17.66
N ALA A 67 -6.27 4.54 17.31
CA ALA A 67 -6.18 3.10 17.59
C ALA A 67 -5.08 2.35 16.80
N GLY A 68 -4.21 3.06 16.07
CA GLY A 68 -3.09 2.45 15.35
C GLY A 68 -3.45 1.74 14.03
N LYS A 69 -4.63 2.00 13.44
CA LYS A 69 -5.06 1.35 12.18
C LYS A 69 -4.03 1.47 11.06
N SER A 70 -3.53 2.67 10.76
CA SER A 70 -2.53 2.87 9.70
C SER A 70 -1.19 2.19 10.03
N VAL A 71 -0.83 2.13 11.31
CA VAL A 71 0.35 1.38 11.79
C VAL A 71 0.15 -0.12 11.57
N LEU A 72 -1.01 -0.66 11.91
CA LEU A 72 -1.39 -2.05 11.65
C LEU A 72 -1.35 -2.36 10.14
N THR A 73 -1.88 -1.48 9.29
CA THR A 73 -1.81 -1.63 7.83
C THR A 73 -0.37 -1.70 7.33
N SER A 74 0.51 -0.81 7.79
CA SER A 74 1.94 -0.85 7.41
C SER A 74 2.63 -2.16 7.85
N PHE A 75 2.27 -2.69 9.03
CA PHE A 75 2.75 -3.98 9.50
C PHE A 75 2.25 -5.15 8.62
N ILE A 76 0.98 -5.12 8.21
CA ILE A 76 0.42 -6.14 7.32
C ILE A 76 1.17 -6.13 5.98
N ILE A 77 1.37 -4.96 5.39
CA ILE A 77 2.12 -4.79 4.12
C ILE A 77 3.54 -5.37 4.25
N ASP A 78 4.29 -4.98 5.27
CA ASP A 78 5.65 -5.48 5.53
C ASP A 78 5.70 -7.01 5.62
N LYS A 79 4.75 -7.59 6.37
CA LYS A 79 4.67 -9.04 6.58
C LYS A 79 4.31 -9.79 5.30
N LEU A 80 3.35 -9.29 4.52
CA LEU A 80 2.96 -9.92 3.26
C LEU A 80 4.09 -9.86 2.23
N GLN A 81 4.72 -8.69 2.06
CA GLN A 81 5.87 -8.52 1.17
C GLN A 81 7.02 -9.49 1.51
N LYS A 82 7.33 -9.67 2.80
CA LYS A 82 8.37 -10.60 3.26
C LYS A 82 8.01 -12.07 3.06
N GLN A 83 6.74 -12.43 3.21
CA GLN A 83 6.27 -13.81 2.96
C GLN A 83 6.31 -14.13 1.47
N ASP A 84 5.86 -13.20 0.63
CA ASP A 84 5.72 -13.44 -0.81
C ASP A 84 7.06 -13.33 -1.55
N SER A 85 8.04 -12.60 -1.01
CA SER A 85 9.42 -12.61 -1.51
C SER A 85 10.08 -14.01 -1.49
N ASN A 86 9.57 -14.93 -0.65
CA ASN A 86 10.06 -16.31 -0.57
C ASN A 86 9.24 -17.30 -1.42
N ASN A 87 8.15 -16.85 -2.05
CA ASN A 87 7.28 -17.68 -2.87
C ASN A 87 7.71 -17.64 -4.34
N LYS A 88 7.36 -18.70 -5.09
CA LYS A 88 7.61 -18.78 -6.54
C LYS A 88 6.67 -17.89 -7.38
N VAL A 89 5.60 -17.38 -6.77
CA VAL A 89 4.60 -16.51 -7.40
C VAL A 89 4.89 -15.07 -7.01
N CYS A 90 5.03 -14.19 -8.00
CA CYS A 90 5.21 -12.76 -7.76
C CYS A 90 3.86 -12.15 -7.35
N CYS A 91 3.78 -11.67 -6.10
CA CYS A 91 2.64 -10.88 -5.62
C CYS A 91 3.01 -9.40 -5.65
N VAL A 92 2.16 -8.58 -6.27
CA VAL A 92 2.30 -7.11 -6.24
C VAL A 92 1.42 -6.57 -5.11
N HIS A 93 2.02 -5.86 -4.16
CA HIS A 93 1.31 -5.20 -3.08
C HIS A 93 1.29 -3.69 -3.32
N VAL A 94 0.12 -3.16 -3.65
CA VAL A 94 -0.11 -1.71 -3.81
C VAL A 94 -0.83 -1.17 -2.58
N TYR A 95 -0.51 0.06 -2.19
CA TYR A 95 -1.12 0.69 -1.02
C TYR A 95 -1.22 2.21 -1.16
N PHE A 96 -2.13 2.80 -0.41
CA PHE A 96 -2.28 4.25 -0.29
C PHE A 96 -2.74 4.63 1.12
N PHE A 97 -2.29 5.79 1.60
CA PHE A 97 -2.68 6.32 2.91
C PHE A 97 -3.31 7.70 2.75
N PHE A 98 -4.58 7.82 3.14
CA PHE A 98 -5.25 9.11 3.26
C PHE A 98 -4.74 9.85 4.50
N ARG A 99 -4.24 11.07 4.32
CA ARG A 99 -3.79 11.92 5.43
C ARG A 99 -4.71 13.13 5.56
N ASN A 100 -5.36 13.23 6.72
CA ASN A 100 -6.19 14.38 7.02
C ASN A 100 -5.34 15.67 7.08
N GLY A 101 -5.78 16.71 6.38
CA GLY A 101 -5.06 17.98 6.29
C GLY A 101 -3.91 18.03 5.27
N ASP A 102 -3.75 17.00 4.43
CA ASP A 102 -2.90 17.06 3.24
C ASP A 102 -3.76 16.88 1.99
N ASP A 103 -4.12 17.99 1.35
CA ASP A 103 -4.99 18.05 0.17
C ASP A 103 -4.47 17.19 -0.98
N ARG A 104 -3.15 16.94 -1.03
CA ARG A 104 -2.53 16.07 -2.04
C ARG A 104 -2.99 14.63 -1.88
N THR A 105 -3.25 14.18 -0.65
CA THR A 105 -3.67 12.80 -0.35
C THR A 105 -5.18 12.63 -0.28
N ALA A 106 -5.95 13.73 -0.32
CA ALA A 106 -7.38 13.71 -0.03
C ALA A 106 -8.24 13.27 -1.23
N GLY A 107 -7.71 13.31 -2.45
CA GLY A 107 -8.46 13.05 -3.67
C GLY A 107 -8.43 11.59 -4.13
N PRO A 108 -9.56 11.02 -4.59
CA PRO A 108 -9.59 9.67 -5.17
C PRO A 108 -8.74 9.57 -6.45
N ALA A 109 -8.58 10.66 -7.21
CA ALA A 109 -7.70 10.69 -8.38
C ALA A 109 -6.23 10.48 -7.98
N THR A 110 -5.77 11.13 -6.90
CA THR A 110 -4.41 10.92 -6.40
C THR A 110 -4.19 9.52 -5.87
N MET A 111 -5.20 8.96 -5.18
CA MET A 111 -5.16 7.56 -4.74
C MET A 111 -4.97 6.63 -5.95
N LEU A 112 -5.82 6.73 -6.98
CA LEU A 112 -5.74 5.88 -8.16
C LEU A 112 -4.40 6.05 -8.89
N ALA A 113 -3.93 7.28 -9.06
CA ALA A 113 -2.61 7.55 -9.65
C ALA A 113 -1.50 6.86 -8.84
N SER A 114 -1.49 7.02 -7.52
CA SER A 114 -0.51 6.39 -6.62
C SER A 114 -0.53 4.85 -6.70
N LEU A 115 -1.72 4.24 -6.84
CA LEU A 115 -1.85 2.79 -6.99
C LEU A 115 -1.29 2.31 -8.33
N VAL A 116 -1.54 3.03 -9.43
CA VAL A 116 -1.04 2.69 -10.77
C VAL A 116 0.49 2.78 -10.85
N GLU A 117 1.10 3.75 -10.18
CA GLU A 117 2.56 3.92 -10.16
C GLU A 117 3.30 2.76 -9.46
N GLN A 118 2.60 1.96 -8.64
CA GLN A 118 3.16 0.81 -7.93
C GLN A 118 3.01 -0.53 -8.68
N LEU A 119 2.30 -0.55 -9.81
CA LEU A 119 2.14 -1.74 -10.67
C LEU A 119 3.31 -1.87 -11.65
#